data_AF-A0A1W1BK82-F1
#
_entry.id   AF-A0A1W1BK82-F1
#
_cell.length_a   1.000
_cell.length_b   1.000
_cell.length_c   1.000
_cell.angle_alpha   90.00
_cell.angle_beta   90.00
_cell.angle_gamma   90.00
#
_symmetry.space_group_name_H-M   'P 1'
#
loop_
_entity.id
_entity.type
_entity.pdbx_description
1 polymer ?
#
loop_
_entity_poly.entity_id
_entity_poly.type
_entity_poly.pdbx_seq_one_letter_code
_entity_poly.pdbx_strand_id
1 'polypeptide(L)'
;MNSTSIDFKFFIESDSTPFILFDSSGKILYLNSSSEILLGYVTRQELYDITLSYAPKDFGSKVTRLDLQYDSFSFYAIGVAYQNEEQIALRLYHKPKLNINKHIELDKLPMTDINILLEANITLFKLKNSNQIQLLIDQDLPECRIDQNKFSKLLRKVLDSFRSSDSIDISLKLLIGEYVIIRNKKEHLLELVVKANGRYTDSDLEIRSISEQINISANLREHLIKLQIPFVQ
;
A
#
# COMPACT_ATOMS: atom_id res chain seq x y z
N MET A 1 24.98 -10.60 39.30
CA MET A 1 24.61 -11.07 37.95
C MET A 1 25.53 -10.37 36.96
N ASN A 2 26.41 -11.09 36.27
CA ASN A 2 27.24 -10.49 35.22
C ASN A 2 26.35 -10.30 33.99
N SER A 3 25.83 -9.08 33.79
CA SER A 3 25.10 -8.73 32.57
C SER A 3 26.07 -8.76 31.40
N THR A 4 25.92 -9.73 30.52
CA THR A 4 26.64 -9.76 29.25
C THR A 4 26.26 -8.52 28.45
N SER A 5 27.23 -7.73 28.01
CA SER A 5 26.98 -6.63 27.09
C SER A 5 26.56 -7.22 25.73
N ILE A 6 25.30 -7.04 25.35
CA ILE A 6 24.74 -7.50 24.08
C ILE A 6 24.62 -6.28 23.17
N ASP A 7 25.16 -6.37 21.95
CA ASP A 7 24.96 -5.34 20.94
C ASP A 7 23.53 -5.42 20.37
N PHE A 8 22.63 -4.63 20.95
CA PHE A 8 21.25 -4.53 20.49
C PHE A 8 21.11 -3.87 19.12
N LYS A 9 22.13 -3.10 18.66
CA LYS A 9 22.08 -2.41 17.38
C LYS A 9 21.99 -3.40 16.22
N PHE A 10 22.71 -4.52 16.29
CA PHE A 10 22.64 -5.59 15.29
C PHE A 10 21.21 -6.11 15.08
N PHE A 11 20.46 -6.31 16.17
CA PHE A 11 19.08 -6.80 16.10
C PHE A 11 18.11 -5.77 15.54
N ILE A 12 18.32 -4.48 15.85
CA ILE A 12 17.51 -3.39 15.29
C ILE A 12 17.80 -3.21 13.80
N GLU A 13 19.06 -3.33 13.39
CA GLU A 13 19.48 -3.26 11.98
C GLU A 13 18.86 -4.38 11.15
N SER A 14 18.75 -5.57 11.73
CA SER A 14 18.17 -6.75 11.09
C SER A 14 16.63 -6.77 11.09
N ASP A 15 15.97 -5.82 11.76
CA ASP A 15 14.51 -5.75 11.85
C ASP A 15 13.91 -5.09 10.59
N SER A 16 12.90 -5.74 10.00
CA SER A 16 12.12 -5.20 8.89
C SER A 16 11.23 -4.01 9.27
N THR A 17 11.06 -3.77 10.57
CA THR A 17 10.27 -2.66 11.13
C THR A 17 11.13 -1.39 11.13
N PRO A 18 10.69 -0.29 10.49
CA PRO A 18 11.40 0.97 10.55
C PRO A 18 11.57 1.45 12.00
N PHE A 19 12.80 1.72 12.38
CA PHE A 19 13.22 2.29 13.64
C PHE A 19 14.12 3.50 13.40
N ILE A 20 13.79 4.63 14.04
CA ILE A 20 14.57 5.88 13.97
C ILE A 20 14.76 6.42 15.39
N LEU A 21 15.97 6.85 15.70
CA LEU A 21 16.32 7.58 16.91
C LEU A 21 16.66 9.01 16.54
N PHE A 22 15.92 9.96 17.09
CA PHE A 22 16.15 11.39 16.94
C PHE A 22 16.81 11.98 18.19
N ASP A 23 17.52 13.10 18.02
CA ASP A 23 17.80 14.00 19.12
C ASP A 23 16.65 14.99 19.36
N SER A 24 16.79 15.84 20.38
CA SER A 24 15.83 16.89 20.73
C SER A 24 15.64 17.99 19.67
N SER A 25 16.49 18.04 18.64
CA SER A 25 16.36 18.95 17.49
C SER A 25 15.76 18.28 16.25
N GLY A 26 15.42 16.99 16.36
CA GLY A 26 14.93 16.18 15.25
C GLY A 26 16.02 15.69 14.30
N LYS A 27 17.31 15.84 14.63
CA LYS A 27 18.40 15.22 13.88
C LYS A 27 18.35 13.72 14.10
N ILE A 28 18.55 12.93 13.04
CA ILE A 28 18.62 11.48 13.17
C ILE A 28 19.99 11.11 13.76
N LEU A 29 19.97 10.47 14.93
CA LEU A 29 21.14 9.88 15.59
C LEU A 29 21.40 8.47 15.07
N TYR A 30 20.33 7.72 14.78
CA TYR A 30 20.40 6.38 14.22
C TYR A 30 19.11 6.04 13.47
N LEU A 31 19.24 5.23 12.43
CA LEU A 31 18.13 4.63 11.69
C LEU A 31 18.59 3.26 11.19
N ASN A 32 17.68 2.29 11.10
CA ASN A 32 17.97 1.02 10.46
C ASN A 32 17.71 1.06 8.95
N SER A 33 18.21 0.06 8.23
CA SER A 33 18.04 -0.10 6.77
C SER A 33 16.58 0.07 6.30
N SER A 34 15.62 -0.47 7.06
CA SER A 34 14.17 -0.33 6.75
C SER A 34 13.70 1.13 6.78
N SER A 35 14.26 1.95 7.66
CA SER A 35 13.96 3.38 7.75
C SER A 35 14.66 4.21 6.68
N GLU A 36 15.85 3.79 6.25
CA GLU A 36 16.57 4.45 5.15
C GLU A 36 15.74 4.40 3.86
N ILE A 37 15.18 3.23 3.55
CA ILE A 37 14.27 3.06 2.41
C ILE A 37 13.02 3.92 2.58
N LEU A 38 12.45 3.96 3.80
CA LEU A 38 11.26 4.76 4.08
C LEU A 38 11.50 6.26 3.83
N LEU A 39 12.67 6.79 4.19
CA LEU A 39 13.02 8.21 3.97
C LEU A 39 13.11 8.61 2.48
N GLY A 40 13.06 7.66 1.55
CA GLY A 40 12.83 7.94 0.13
C GLY A 40 11.40 8.41 -0.19
N TYR A 41 10.44 8.20 0.73
CA TYR A 41 9.01 8.46 0.51
C TYR A 41 8.40 9.47 1.49
N VAL A 42 9.06 9.71 2.63
CA VAL A 42 8.59 10.61 3.70
C VAL A 42 9.75 11.45 4.21
N THR A 43 9.47 12.69 4.60
CA THR A 43 10.52 13.58 5.09
C THR A 43 10.89 13.27 6.54
N ARG A 44 12.15 13.52 6.90
CA ARG A 44 12.62 13.46 8.29
C ARG A 44 11.75 14.31 9.23
N GLN A 45 11.38 15.52 8.78
CA GLN A 45 10.61 16.46 9.59
C GLN A 45 9.23 15.90 9.93
N GLU A 46 8.53 15.36 8.93
CA GLU A 46 7.22 14.75 9.11
C GLU A 46 7.24 13.56 10.09
N LEU A 47 8.25 12.68 9.98
CA LEU A 47 8.42 11.59 10.95
C LEU A 47 8.72 12.11 12.36
N TYR A 48 9.52 13.16 12.49
CA TYR A 48 9.82 13.77 13.78
C TYR A 48 8.58 14.43 14.41
N ASP A 49 7.81 15.18 13.63
CA ASP A 49 6.58 15.85 14.08
C ASP A 49 5.54 14.82 14.56
N ILE A 50 5.39 13.71 13.84
CA ILE A 50 4.54 12.58 14.29
C ILE A 50 5.10 11.97 15.58
N THR A 51 6.41 11.80 15.69
CA THR A 51 7.03 11.25 16.91
C THR A 51 6.69 12.11 18.13
N LEU A 52 6.83 13.44 18.03
CA LEU A 52 6.48 14.37 19.10
C LEU A 52 4.98 14.36 19.42
N SER A 53 4.13 14.33 18.39
CA SER A 53 2.67 14.34 18.55
C SER A 53 2.13 13.13 19.32
N TYR A 54 2.83 11.99 19.24
CA TYR A 54 2.41 10.73 19.86
C TYR A 54 3.29 10.27 21.02
N ALA A 55 4.27 11.08 21.43
CA ALA A 55 5.09 10.81 22.59
C ALA A 55 4.24 10.60 23.86
N PRO A 56 4.60 9.67 24.77
CA PRO A 56 4.02 9.67 26.11
C PRO A 56 4.27 11.00 26.82
N LYS A 57 3.54 11.28 27.91
CA LYS A 57 3.77 12.49 28.72
C LYS A 57 4.98 12.33 29.64
N ASP A 58 5.19 11.11 30.14
CA ASP A 58 6.26 10.74 31.05
C ASP A 58 7.27 9.84 30.32
N PHE A 59 8.51 9.80 30.83
CA PHE A 59 9.55 8.90 30.32
C PHE A 59 9.04 7.45 30.26
N GLY A 60 9.30 6.78 29.14
CA GLY A 60 8.78 5.44 28.87
C GLY A 60 8.49 5.23 27.41
N SER A 61 7.51 4.37 27.13
CA SER A 61 7.09 4.06 25.76
C SER A 61 5.58 4.02 25.64
N LYS A 62 5.09 4.37 24.45
CA LYS A 62 3.66 4.32 24.10
C LYS A 62 3.51 3.82 22.68
N VAL A 63 2.61 2.85 22.50
CA VAL A 63 2.16 2.42 21.17
C VAL A 63 0.79 3.00 20.90
N THR A 64 0.65 3.71 19.78
CA THR A 64 -0.62 4.28 19.33
C THR A 64 -1.04 3.60 18.04
N ARG A 65 -2.25 3.05 18.01
CA ARG A 65 -2.86 2.51 16.78
C ARG A 65 -3.34 3.65 15.91
N LEU A 66 -2.85 3.69 14.67
CA LEU A 66 -3.24 4.66 13.67
C LEU A 66 -2.87 4.12 12.29
N ASP A 67 -3.63 4.54 11.30
CA ASP A 67 -3.39 4.18 9.92
C ASP A 67 -2.45 5.19 9.26
N LEU A 68 -1.20 4.76 9.03
CA LEU A 68 -0.18 5.58 8.38
C LEU A 68 0.19 4.96 7.04
N GLN A 69 0.29 5.77 6.00
CA GLN A 69 0.62 5.28 4.67
C GLN A 69 1.58 6.23 3.95
N TYR A 70 2.77 5.71 3.65
CA TYR A 70 3.80 6.39 2.86
C TYR A 70 4.07 5.55 1.63
N ASP A 71 3.44 5.95 0.52
CA ASP A 71 3.43 5.18 -0.73
C ASP A 71 3.10 3.68 -0.53
N SER A 72 4.09 2.79 -0.73
CA SER A 72 3.99 1.34 -0.58
C SER A 72 4.15 0.84 0.87
N PHE A 73 4.56 1.72 1.79
CA PHE A 73 4.60 1.44 3.22
C PHE A 73 3.23 1.71 3.83
N SER A 74 2.79 0.81 4.70
CA SER A 74 1.53 0.92 5.41
C SER A 74 1.75 0.44 6.82
N PHE A 75 1.32 1.22 7.80
CA PHE A 75 1.52 0.96 9.22
C PHE A 75 0.18 1.03 9.96
N TYR A 76 -0.03 0.16 10.94
CA TYR A 76 -1.25 0.11 11.78
C TYR A 76 -1.04 0.71 13.16
N ALA A 77 0.22 0.96 13.52
CA ALA A 77 0.58 1.59 14.77
C ALA A 77 1.96 2.24 14.66
N ILE A 78 2.21 3.15 15.58
CA ILE A 78 3.55 3.68 15.86
C ILE A 78 3.88 3.48 17.34
N GLY A 79 5.14 3.23 17.64
CA GLY A 79 5.70 3.20 18.98
C GLY A 79 6.62 4.38 19.16
N VAL A 80 6.41 5.16 20.21
CA VAL A 80 7.29 6.26 20.60
C VAL A 80 7.88 5.93 21.96
N ALA A 81 9.20 6.06 22.12
CA ALA A 81 9.88 5.78 23.37
C ALA A 81 11.02 6.77 23.63
N TYR A 82 11.17 7.21 24.87
CA TYR A 82 12.27 8.05 25.31
C TYR A 82 12.54 7.83 26.80
N GLN A 83 13.81 7.95 27.20
CA GLN A 83 14.25 7.76 28.59
C GLN A 83 14.81 9.05 29.21
N ASN A 84 15.01 10.08 28.39
CA ASN A 84 15.53 11.39 28.78
C ASN A 84 15.04 12.44 27.77
N GLU A 85 15.43 13.69 27.96
CA GLU A 85 15.05 14.81 27.08
C GLU A 85 15.95 14.96 25.85
N GLU A 86 17.01 14.15 25.74
CA GLU A 86 17.99 14.28 24.67
C GLU A 86 17.62 13.48 23.43
N GLN A 87 16.91 12.35 23.61
CA GLN A 87 16.69 11.38 22.55
C GLN A 87 15.27 10.81 22.57
N ILE A 88 14.70 10.62 21.38
CA ILE A 88 13.38 10.02 21.20
C ILE A 88 13.37 9.05 20.02
N ALA A 89 12.82 7.86 20.26
CA ALA A 89 12.74 6.79 19.27
C ALA A 89 11.34 6.69 18.67
N LEU A 90 11.29 6.45 17.36
CA LEU A 90 10.11 6.11 16.59
C LEU A 90 10.25 4.68 16.06
N ARG A 91 9.20 3.89 16.22
CA ARG A 91 9.03 2.57 15.58
C ARG A 91 7.72 2.53 14.81
N LEU A 92 7.74 2.05 13.58
CA LEU A 92 6.55 2.02 12.71
C LEU A 92 6.12 0.57 12.45
N TYR A 93 4.97 0.15 12.97
CA TYR A 93 4.51 -1.23 12.88
C TYR A 93 3.77 -1.49 11.58
N HIS A 94 4.37 -2.29 10.69
CA HIS A 94 3.81 -2.61 9.38
C HIS A 94 2.40 -3.17 9.49
N LYS A 95 1.46 -2.62 8.72
CA LYS A 95 0.23 -3.33 8.38
C LYS A 95 0.62 -4.66 7.76
N PRO A 96 0.01 -5.77 8.21
CA PRO A 96 0.18 -7.05 7.54
C PRO A 96 -0.07 -6.86 6.05
N LYS A 97 0.97 -7.02 5.22
CA LYS A 97 0.76 -7.16 3.79
C LYS A 97 0.03 -8.48 3.59
N LEU A 98 -0.98 -8.47 2.72
CA LEU A 98 -1.66 -9.69 2.31
C LEU A 98 -0.60 -10.66 1.83
N ASN A 99 -0.40 -11.74 2.59
CA ASN A 99 0.45 -12.81 2.17
C ASN A 99 -0.28 -13.48 1.00
N ILE A 100 0.15 -13.19 -0.23
CA ILE A 100 -0.31 -13.84 -1.46
C ILE A 100 0.23 -15.30 -1.53
N ASN A 101 0.36 -15.94 -0.37
CA ASN A 101 0.69 -17.35 -0.18
C ASN A 101 -0.57 -18.20 0.01
N LYS A 102 -1.77 -17.65 -0.23
CA LYS A 102 -2.92 -18.52 -0.51
C LYS A 102 -2.59 -19.29 -1.78
N HIS A 103 -2.79 -20.61 -1.78
CA HIS A 103 -2.67 -21.44 -2.97
C HIS A 103 -3.56 -20.85 -4.08
N ILE A 104 -2.97 -20.02 -4.94
CA ILE A 104 -3.66 -19.53 -6.13
C ILE A 104 -3.78 -20.75 -7.04
N GLU A 105 -5.02 -21.17 -7.30
CA GLU A 105 -5.33 -22.17 -8.31
C GLU A 105 -5.20 -21.54 -9.70
N LEU A 106 -3.99 -21.07 -10.04
CA LEU A 106 -3.66 -20.42 -11.32
C LEU A 106 -4.17 -21.24 -12.51
N ASP A 107 -4.10 -22.56 -12.40
CA ASP A 107 -4.49 -23.50 -13.45
C ASP A 107 -6.00 -23.47 -13.76
N LYS A 108 -6.83 -22.88 -12.87
CA LYS A 108 -8.27 -22.67 -13.09
C LYS A 108 -8.61 -21.27 -13.60
N LEU A 109 -7.63 -20.37 -13.66
CA LEU A 109 -7.86 -19.00 -14.11
C LEU A 109 -7.64 -18.90 -15.63
N PRO A 110 -8.59 -18.33 -16.38
CA PRO A 110 -8.42 -18.13 -17.81
C PRO A 110 -7.35 -17.08 -18.11
N MET A 111 -6.67 -17.23 -19.25
CA MET A 111 -5.93 -16.12 -19.84
C MET A 111 -6.90 -15.03 -20.27
N THR A 112 -6.57 -13.80 -19.90
CA THR A 112 -7.47 -12.66 -20.07
C THR A 112 -6.68 -11.43 -20.46
N ASP A 113 -7.17 -10.75 -21.48
CA ASP A 113 -6.81 -9.37 -21.77
C ASP A 113 -7.48 -8.42 -20.76
N ILE A 114 -6.68 -7.81 -19.90
CA ILE A 114 -7.16 -6.87 -18.88
C ILE A 114 -7.70 -5.59 -19.51
N ASN A 115 -7.18 -5.15 -20.65
CA ASN A 115 -7.68 -3.95 -21.34
C ASN A 115 -9.13 -4.15 -21.76
N ILE A 116 -9.48 -5.31 -22.32
CA ILE A 116 -10.86 -5.65 -22.70
C ILE A 116 -11.79 -5.61 -21.47
N LEU A 117 -11.39 -6.21 -20.35
CA LEU A 117 -12.20 -6.17 -19.12
C LEU A 117 -12.37 -4.74 -18.59
N LEU A 118 -11.32 -3.93 -18.64
CA LEU A 118 -11.35 -2.55 -18.19
C LEU A 118 -12.30 -1.71 -19.07
N GLU A 119 -12.15 -1.78 -20.39
CA GLU A 119 -12.98 -1.05 -21.36
C GLU A 119 -14.46 -1.43 -21.24
N ALA A 120 -14.77 -2.72 -21.09
CA ALA A 120 -16.14 -3.19 -20.91
C ALA A 120 -16.79 -2.57 -19.66
N ASN A 121 -16.07 -2.56 -18.53
CA ASN A 121 -16.61 -2.01 -17.28
C ASN A 121 -16.68 -0.47 -17.30
N ILE A 122 -15.74 0.21 -17.97
CA ILE A 122 -15.83 1.66 -18.23
C ILE A 122 -17.07 1.98 -19.08
N THR A 123 -17.32 1.20 -20.13
CA THR A 123 -18.49 1.37 -20.99
C THR A 123 -19.79 1.23 -20.20
N LEU A 124 -19.90 0.17 -19.38
CA LEU A 124 -21.06 -0.04 -18.50
C LEU A 124 -21.24 1.11 -17.50
N PHE A 125 -20.15 1.66 -16.97
CA PHE A 125 -20.20 2.81 -16.06
C PHE A 125 -20.71 4.08 -16.75
N LYS A 126 -20.24 4.36 -17.98
CA LYS A 126 -20.68 5.52 -18.79
C LYS A 126 -22.15 5.46 -19.20
N LEU A 127 -22.77 4.28 -19.25
CA LEU A 127 -24.21 4.17 -19.51
C LEU A 127 -25.09 4.78 -18.41
N LYS A 128 -24.55 4.91 -17.19
CA LYS A 128 -25.29 5.40 -16.01
C LYS A 128 -24.80 6.74 -15.50
N ASN A 129 -23.63 7.19 -15.93
CA ASN A 129 -22.98 8.37 -15.39
C ASN A 129 -22.36 9.22 -16.53
N SER A 130 -22.35 10.53 -16.35
CA SER A 130 -21.91 11.50 -17.36
C SER A 130 -20.46 11.99 -17.16
N ASN A 131 -19.68 11.32 -16.32
CA ASN A 131 -18.32 11.74 -15.99
C ASN A 131 -17.44 11.71 -17.24
N GLN A 132 -16.54 12.69 -17.38
CA GLN A 132 -15.50 12.64 -18.39
C GLN A 132 -14.43 11.61 -17.98
N ILE A 133 -14.09 10.67 -18.86
CA ILE A 133 -13.07 9.64 -18.57
C ILE A 133 -11.86 9.82 -19.48
N GLN A 134 -10.69 9.98 -18.88
CA GLN A 134 -9.39 9.93 -19.56
C GLN A 134 -8.75 8.57 -19.29
N LEU A 135 -8.28 7.91 -20.34
CA LEU A 135 -7.72 6.56 -20.26
C LEU A 135 -6.30 6.56 -20.81
N LEU A 136 -5.34 6.13 -19.99
CA LEU A 136 -3.94 5.95 -20.35
C LEU A 136 -3.53 4.51 -20.07
N ILE A 137 -3.62 3.67 -21.09
CA ILE A 137 -3.36 2.23 -20.98
C ILE A 137 -2.30 1.79 -21.98
N ASP A 138 -1.52 0.78 -21.59
CA ASP A 138 -0.65 0.05 -22.49
C ASP A 138 -1.49 -0.98 -23.27
N GLN A 139 -1.76 -0.69 -24.56
CA GLN A 139 -2.58 -1.58 -25.41
C GLN A 139 -1.86 -2.87 -25.80
N ASP A 140 -0.52 -2.90 -25.70
CA ASP A 140 0.29 -4.06 -26.06
C ASP A 140 0.52 -4.99 -24.85
N LEU A 141 -0.21 -4.77 -23.76
CA LEU A 141 -0.10 -5.57 -22.55
C LEU A 141 -0.52 -7.03 -22.85
N PRO A 142 0.33 -8.03 -22.54
CA PRO A 142 -0.03 -9.42 -22.77
C PRO A 142 -1.19 -9.88 -21.89
N GLU A 143 -1.87 -10.95 -22.32
CA GLU A 143 -2.86 -11.62 -21.49
C GLU A 143 -2.24 -12.15 -20.19
N CYS A 144 -3.05 -12.20 -19.12
CA CYS A 144 -2.65 -12.77 -17.85
C CYS A 144 -3.77 -13.57 -17.19
N ARG A 145 -3.40 -14.43 -16.24
CA ARG A 145 -4.34 -15.26 -15.48
C ARG A 145 -5.05 -14.44 -14.42
N ILE A 146 -6.37 -14.33 -14.53
CA ILE A 146 -7.19 -13.58 -13.57
C ILE A 146 -8.62 -14.14 -13.47
N ASP A 147 -9.25 -14.00 -12.29
CA ASP A 147 -10.67 -14.30 -12.11
C ASP A 147 -11.50 -13.17 -12.74
N GLN A 148 -11.89 -13.34 -14.01
CA GLN A 148 -12.58 -12.33 -14.81
C GLN A 148 -13.86 -11.80 -14.14
N ASN A 149 -14.62 -12.68 -13.49
CA ASN A 149 -15.91 -12.35 -12.89
C ASN A 149 -15.73 -11.49 -11.64
N LYS A 150 -14.86 -11.90 -10.73
CA LYS A 150 -14.56 -11.13 -9.53
C LYS A 150 -13.81 -9.85 -9.86
N PHE A 151 -12.88 -9.88 -10.82
CA PHE A 151 -12.18 -8.68 -11.27
C PHE A 151 -13.14 -7.66 -11.90
N SER A 152 -14.05 -8.09 -12.78
CA SER A 152 -15.09 -7.20 -13.32
C SER A 152 -16.00 -6.65 -12.21
N LYS A 153 -16.35 -7.47 -11.21
CA LYS A 153 -17.10 -6.99 -10.03
C LYS A 153 -16.33 -5.92 -9.26
N LEU A 154 -15.02 -6.13 -9.06
CA LEU A 154 -14.12 -5.17 -8.42
C LEU A 154 -14.08 -3.86 -9.21
N LEU A 155 -13.86 -3.90 -10.52
CA LEU A 155 -13.82 -2.72 -11.39
C LEU A 155 -15.10 -1.89 -11.29
N ARG A 156 -16.28 -2.54 -11.32
CA ARG A 156 -17.55 -1.83 -11.15
C ARG A 156 -17.64 -1.10 -9.82
N LYS A 157 -17.21 -1.72 -8.73
CA LYS A 157 -17.21 -1.11 -7.38
C LYS A 157 -16.22 0.05 -7.28
N VAL A 158 -15.04 -0.11 -7.88
CA VAL A 158 -14.02 0.95 -7.93
C VAL A 158 -14.55 2.15 -8.72
N LEU A 159 -15.07 1.94 -9.93
CA LEU A 159 -15.61 3.03 -10.77
C LEU A 159 -16.82 3.72 -10.10
N ASP A 160 -17.74 2.95 -9.51
CA ASP A 160 -18.92 3.47 -8.83
C ASP A 160 -18.59 4.32 -7.58
N SER A 161 -17.40 4.11 -6.99
CA SER A 161 -16.90 4.99 -5.92
C SER A 161 -16.69 6.43 -6.43
N PHE A 162 -16.46 6.63 -7.73
CA PHE A 162 -16.21 7.93 -8.35
C PHE A 162 -17.42 8.50 -9.11
N ARG A 163 -18.62 7.90 -8.95
CA ARG A 163 -19.85 8.24 -9.70
C ARG A 163 -20.24 9.73 -9.77
N SER A 164 -19.86 10.53 -8.77
CA SER A 164 -20.19 11.97 -8.71
C SER A 164 -19.03 12.89 -9.07
N SER A 165 -17.92 12.36 -9.59
CA SER A 165 -16.76 13.16 -9.99
C SER A 165 -16.96 13.78 -11.36
N ASP A 166 -16.50 15.00 -11.62
CA ASP A 166 -16.67 15.58 -12.97
C ASP A 166 -15.79 14.89 -14.02
N SER A 167 -14.55 14.56 -13.62
CA SER A 167 -13.54 13.89 -14.44
C SER A 167 -12.88 12.75 -13.68
N ILE A 168 -12.61 11.64 -14.38
CA ILE A 168 -11.94 10.46 -13.85
C ILE A 168 -10.77 10.10 -14.76
N ASP A 169 -9.57 10.04 -14.19
CA ASP A 169 -8.36 9.61 -14.87
C ASP A 169 -8.06 8.16 -14.51
N ILE A 170 -7.95 7.30 -15.52
CA ILE A 170 -7.68 5.87 -15.38
C ILE A 170 -6.37 5.54 -16.08
N SER A 171 -5.44 4.92 -15.36
CA SER A 171 -4.18 4.44 -15.94
C SER A 171 -3.90 2.98 -15.61
N LEU A 172 -3.50 2.19 -16.61
CA LEU A 172 -3.01 0.81 -16.44
C LEU A 172 -1.60 0.71 -16.99
N LYS A 173 -0.66 0.23 -16.18
CA LYS A 173 0.75 0.05 -16.59
C LYS A 173 1.38 -1.18 -15.93
N LEU A 174 2.40 -1.74 -16.57
CA LEU A 174 3.29 -2.72 -15.95
C LEU A 174 4.33 -2.01 -15.06
N LEU A 175 4.50 -2.49 -13.84
CA LEU A 175 5.53 -2.00 -12.91
C LEU A 175 6.85 -2.72 -13.18
N ILE A 176 7.86 -1.96 -13.60
CA ILE A 176 9.21 -2.46 -13.84
C ILE A 176 9.99 -2.46 -12.52
N GLY A 177 10.63 -3.58 -12.19
CA GLY A 177 11.45 -3.74 -10.98
C GLY A 177 10.68 -4.15 -9.72
N GLU A 178 9.35 -3.99 -9.71
CA GLU A 178 8.49 -4.55 -8.67
C GLU A 178 8.01 -5.95 -9.03
N TYR A 179 7.99 -6.86 -8.05
CA TYR A 179 7.52 -8.22 -8.23
C TYR A 179 6.84 -8.76 -6.98
N VAL A 180 5.96 -9.73 -7.20
CA VAL A 180 5.39 -10.60 -6.16
C VAL A 180 5.93 -12.01 -6.35
N ILE A 181 6.10 -12.75 -5.25
CA ILE A 181 6.48 -14.17 -5.33
C ILE A 181 5.20 -15.00 -5.28
N ILE A 182 4.92 -15.76 -6.36
CA ILE A 182 3.80 -16.69 -6.45
C ILE A 182 4.36 -18.05 -6.86
N ARG A 183 4.05 -19.11 -6.10
CA ARG A 183 4.61 -20.47 -6.32
C ARG A 183 6.15 -20.47 -6.49
N ASN A 184 6.86 -19.69 -5.66
CA ASN A 184 8.32 -19.49 -5.71
C ASN A 184 8.87 -18.85 -7.02
N LYS A 185 7.99 -18.35 -7.90
CA LYS A 185 8.37 -17.59 -9.09
C LYS A 185 8.13 -16.10 -8.84
N LYS A 186 9.07 -15.25 -9.29
CA LYS A 186 8.87 -13.81 -9.31
C LYS A 186 7.96 -13.46 -10.48
N GLU A 187 6.82 -12.88 -10.18
CA GLU A 187 5.85 -12.40 -11.16
C GLU A 187 5.80 -10.87 -11.09
N HIS A 188 5.69 -10.22 -12.25
CA HIS A 188 5.57 -8.76 -12.32
C HIS A 188 4.22 -8.29 -11.75
N LEU A 189 4.08 -6.98 -11.56
CA LEU A 189 2.84 -6.36 -11.11
C LEU A 189 2.32 -5.41 -12.18
N LEU A 190 1.01 -5.41 -12.42
CA LEU A 190 0.32 -4.32 -13.08
C LEU A 190 -0.19 -3.34 -12.02
N GLU A 191 -0.19 -2.06 -12.35
CA GLU A 191 -0.81 -1.01 -11.55
C GLU A 191 -1.99 -0.43 -12.32
N LEU A 192 -3.20 -0.63 -11.81
CA LEU A 192 -4.39 0.11 -12.22
C LEU A 192 -4.63 1.23 -11.23
N VAL A 193 -4.68 2.47 -11.70
CA VAL A 193 -4.96 3.64 -10.88
C VAL A 193 -6.19 4.35 -11.43
N VAL A 194 -7.13 4.64 -10.56
CA VAL A 194 -8.30 5.48 -10.83
C VAL A 194 -8.20 6.70 -9.93
N LYS A 195 -8.16 7.90 -10.50
CA LYS A 195 -8.06 9.19 -9.81
C LYS A 195 -9.21 10.10 -10.19
N ALA A 196 -9.67 10.90 -9.25
CA ALA A 196 -10.66 11.95 -9.48
C ALA A 196 -10.58 13.02 -8.38
N ASN A 197 -11.45 14.03 -8.46
CA ASN A 197 -11.55 15.09 -7.45
C ASN A 197 -12.11 14.61 -6.09
N GLY A 198 -12.70 13.42 -6.01
CA GLY A 198 -13.14 12.81 -4.75
C GLY A 198 -13.84 11.47 -4.99
N ARG A 199 -14.13 10.72 -3.93
CA ARG A 199 -14.86 9.45 -4.04
C ARG A 199 -15.73 9.17 -2.82
N TYR A 200 -16.74 8.34 -3.01
CA TYR A 200 -17.48 7.70 -1.93
C TYR A 200 -16.68 6.54 -1.34
N THR A 201 -16.85 6.31 -0.03
CA THR A 201 -16.17 5.24 0.74
C THR A 201 -17.14 4.13 1.16
N ASP A 202 -18.39 4.20 0.73
CA ASP A 202 -19.47 3.25 1.02
C ASP A 202 -19.16 1.81 0.57
N SER A 203 -18.35 1.65 -0.48
CA SER A 203 -17.95 0.34 -1.00
C SER A 203 -16.56 -0.14 -0.54
N ASP A 204 -15.85 0.58 0.34
CA ASP A 204 -14.44 0.28 0.69
C ASP A 204 -14.23 -1.12 1.25
N LEU A 205 -15.13 -1.57 2.13
CA LEU A 205 -15.05 -2.91 2.72
C LEU A 205 -15.23 -4.00 1.67
N GLU A 206 -16.16 -3.81 0.72
CA GLU A 206 -16.41 -4.77 -0.34
C GLU A 206 -15.27 -4.78 -1.36
N ILE A 207 -14.73 -3.61 -1.73
CA ILE A 207 -13.56 -3.47 -2.60
C ILE A 207 -12.39 -4.26 -2.00
N ARG A 208 -12.06 -4.02 -0.72
CA ARG A 208 -10.98 -4.76 -0.04
C ARG A 208 -11.25 -6.26 -0.01
N SER A 209 -12.46 -6.67 0.35
CA SER A 209 -12.83 -8.10 0.40
C SER A 209 -12.69 -8.79 -0.95
N ILE A 210 -13.17 -8.18 -2.05
CA ILE A 210 -13.04 -8.77 -3.39
C ILE A 210 -11.58 -8.80 -3.80
N SER A 211 -10.82 -7.72 -3.60
CA SER A 211 -9.38 -7.65 -3.92
C SER A 211 -8.60 -8.76 -3.21
N GLU A 212 -8.88 -9.01 -1.92
CA GLU A 212 -8.28 -10.08 -1.14
C GLU A 212 -8.60 -11.48 -1.69
N GLN A 213 -9.83 -11.70 -2.17
CA GLN A 213 -10.24 -12.99 -2.74
C GLN A 213 -9.52 -13.32 -4.05
N ILE A 214 -9.04 -12.30 -4.78
CA ILE A 214 -8.34 -12.44 -6.06
C ILE A 214 -6.86 -12.03 -6.00
N ASN A 215 -6.31 -11.91 -4.79
CA ASN A 215 -4.89 -11.60 -4.54
C ASN A 215 -4.41 -10.28 -5.17
N ILE A 216 -5.29 -9.29 -5.26
CA ILE A 216 -4.97 -7.93 -5.68
C ILE A 216 -4.76 -7.07 -4.44
N SER A 217 -3.69 -6.27 -4.43
CA SER A 217 -3.50 -5.25 -3.39
C SER A 217 -4.34 -4.02 -3.73
N ALA A 218 -5.10 -3.51 -2.76
CA ALA A 218 -5.95 -2.34 -2.94
C ALA A 218 -5.60 -1.21 -1.96
N ASN A 219 -5.17 -0.08 -2.51
CA ASN A 219 -4.86 1.14 -1.79
C ASN A 219 -5.92 2.19 -2.11
N LEU A 220 -6.75 2.53 -1.12
CA LEU A 220 -7.90 3.42 -1.26
C LEU A 220 -7.61 4.71 -0.50
N ARG A 221 -7.58 5.86 -1.19
CA ARG A 221 -7.42 7.20 -0.61
C ARG A 221 -8.52 8.13 -1.12
N GLU A 222 -8.68 9.30 -0.53
CA GLU A 222 -9.76 10.25 -0.82
C GLU A 222 -9.94 10.57 -2.32
N HIS A 223 -8.84 10.72 -3.06
CA HIS A 223 -8.84 11.10 -4.47
C HIS A 223 -8.35 9.99 -5.41
N LEU A 224 -8.07 8.79 -4.89
CA LEU A 224 -7.52 7.71 -5.71
C LEU A 224 -7.84 6.31 -5.18
N ILE A 225 -8.01 5.38 -6.11
CA ILE A 225 -7.94 3.94 -5.85
C ILE A 225 -6.82 3.37 -6.71
N LYS A 226 -5.86 2.70 -6.09
CA LYS A 226 -4.75 2.00 -6.74
C LYS A 226 -4.89 0.51 -6.48
N LEU A 227 -4.89 -0.28 -7.54
CA LEU A 227 -4.87 -1.74 -7.51
C LEU A 227 -3.54 -2.24 -8.05
N GLN A 228 -2.84 -3.08 -7.30
CA GLN A 228 -1.68 -3.81 -7.81
C GLN A 228 -2.05 -5.26 -8.06
N ILE A 229 -1.94 -5.67 -9.32
CA ILE A 229 -2.45 -6.92 -9.84
C ILE A 229 -1.24 -7.80 -10.18
N PRO A 230 -1.12 -9.01 -9.61
CA PRO A 230 -0.13 -9.97 -10.05
C PRO A 230 -0.25 -10.28 -11.54
N PHE A 231 0.83 -10.06 -12.28
CA PHE A 231 0.91 -10.33 -13.70
C PHE A 231 1.43 -11.74 -13.93
N VAL A 232 0.53 -12.72 -13.96
CA VAL A 232 0.88 -14.14 -14.11
C VAL A 232 0.56 -14.62 -15.52
N GLN A 233 1.60 -14.95 -16.27
CA GLN A 233 1.55 -15.64 -17.57
C GLN A 233 1.58 -17.16 -17.41
#